data_AF-A0A4Z0F863-F1
#
_entry.id   AF-A0A4Z0F863-F1
#
_cell.length_a   1.000
_cell.length_b   1.000
_cell.length_c   1.000
_cell.angle_alpha   90.00
_cell.angle_beta   90.00
_cell.angle_gamma   90.00
#
_symmetry.space_group_name_H-M   'P 1'
#
loop_
_entity.id
_entity.type
_entity.pdbx_description
1 polymer ?
#
loop_
_entity_poly.entity_id
_entity_poly.type
_entity_poly.pdbx_seq_one_letter_code
_entity_poly.pdbx_strand_id
1 'polypeptide(L)'
;MARTLTAFMHRDRIPDRAALQQAIDALDRPLTLDAGDAPLASGGFRPCTLQGEDAGFDLRIGEAADTGGGHAVLLTFRWSGDPREEAAASIVCAALAAFDARIQAGDTTRSAEALLATADACLASF
;
A
#
# COMPACT_ATOMS: atom_id res chain seq x y z
N MET A 1 -17.69 -6.08 0.73
CA MET A 1 -16.64 -5.90 1.75
C MET A 1 -16.00 -4.54 1.53
N ALA A 2 -15.62 -3.83 2.60
CA ALA A 2 -14.85 -2.61 2.47
C ALA A 2 -13.48 -2.98 1.86
N ARG A 3 -13.25 -2.54 0.63
CA ARG A 3 -12.02 -2.76 -0.15
C ARG A 3 -10.98 -1.72 0.25
N THR A 4 -10.57 -1.80 1.51
CA THR A 4 -9.71 -0.82 2.12
C THR A 4 -8.67 -1.47 3.01
N LEU A 5 -7.43 -1.00 2.88
CA LEU A 5 -6.33 -1.29 3.81
C LEU A 5 -5.89 0.01 4.45
N THR A 6 -5.58 -0.01 5.73
CA THR A 6 -5.07 1.14 6.46
C THR A 6 -3.69 0.81 7.00
N ALA A 7 -2.67 1.56 6.59
CA ALA A 7 -1.33 1.49 7.14
C ALA A 7 -1.15 2.60 8.19
N PHE A 8 -0.72 2.22 9.39
CA PHE A 8 -0.39 3.12 10.48
C PHE A 8 1.13 3.18 10.62
N MET A 9 1.71 4.37 10.48
CA MET A 9 3.16 4.55 10.61
C MET A 9 3.51 5.96 11.04
N HIS A 10 4.74 6.19 11.46
CA HIS A 10 5.23 7.53 11.75
C HIS A 10 5.44 8.34 10.47
N ARG A 11 5.12 9.64 10.49
CA ARG A 11 5.30 10.54 9.34
C ARG A 11 6.74 10.58 8.83
N ASP A 12 7.71 10.53 9.73
CA ASP A 12 9.14 10.57 9.40
C ASP A 12 9.66 9.24 8.82
N ARG A 13 8.83 8.20 8.83
CA ARG A 13 9.13 6.88 8.25
C ARG A 13 8.45 6.65 6.91
N ILE A 14 7.62 7.59 6.43
CA ILE A 14 6.98 7.47 5.12
C ILE A 14 8.09 7.42 4.06
N PRO A 15 8.26 6.32 3.33
CA PRO A 15 9.26 6.24 2.29
C PRO A 15 8.92 7.20 1.15
N ASP A 16 9.95 7.72 0.50
CA ASP A 16 9.76 8.32 -0.81
C ASP A 16 9.42 7.25 -1.86
N ARG A 17 9.06 7.68 -3.06
CA ARG A 17 8.71 6.78 -4.16
C ARG A 17 9.84 5.79 -4.49
N ALA A 18 11.09 6.23 -4.45
CA ALA A 18 12.23 5.40 -4.82
C ALA A 18 12.48 4.31 -3.77
N ALA A 19 12.45 4.66 -2.49
CA ALA A 19 12.55 3.72 -1.39
C ALA A 19 11.37 2.73 -1.38
N LEU A 20 10.15 3.20 -1.70
CA LEU A 20 9.00 2.31 -1.81
C LEU A 20 9.14 1.34 -2.98
N GLN A 21 9.56 1.82 -4.16
CA GLN A 21 9.79 0.94 -5.32
C GLN A 21 10.87 -0.10 -5.01
N GLN A 22 11.97 0.29 -4.37
CA GLN A 22 13.01 -0.67 -3.94
C GLN A 22 12.47 -1.72 -2.99
N ALA A 23 11.60 -1.34 -2.05
CA ALA A 23 10.96 -2.29 -1.15
C ALA A 23 10.01 -3.23 -1.90
N ILE A 24 9.27 -2.74 -2.91
CA ILE A 24 8.43 -3.57 -3.78
C ILE A 24 9.27 -4.55 -4.61
N ASP A 25 10.36 -4.07 -5.20
CA ASP A 25 11.29 -4.89 -5.98
C ASP A 25 11.90 -6.01 -5.11
N ALA A 26 12.18 -5.72 -3.84
CA ALA A 26 12.67 -6.71 -2.88
C ALA A 26 11.64 -7.80 -2.52
N LEU A 27 10.35 -7.58 -2.79
CA LEU A 27 9.30 -8.60 -2.63
C LEU A 27 9.22 -9.55 -3.84
N ASP A 28 10.02 -9.33 -4.88
CA ASP A 28 10.00 -10.10 -6.14
C ASP A 28 8.58 -10.16 -6.73
N ARG A 29 7.95 -8.98 -6.84
CA ARG A 29 6.60 -8.82 -7.40
C ARG A 29 6.60 -7.84 -8.57
N PRO A 30 5.81 -8.13 -9.63
CA PRO A 30 5.85 -7.37 -10.88
C PRO A 30 5.01 -6.08 -10.79
N LEU A 31 5.25 -5.24 -9.78
CA LEU A 31 4.57 -3.96 -9.59
C LEU A 31 5.54 -2.79 -9.75
N THR A 32 5.16 -1.82 -10.56
CA THR A 32 5.92 -0.59 -10.79
C THR A 32 5.05 0.62 -10.51
N LEU A 33 5.51 1.51 -9.66
CA LEU A 33 4.86 2.80 -9.40
C LEU A 33 5.20 3.78 -10.53
N ASP A 34 4.19 4.50 -11.04
CA ASP A 34 4.41 5.46 -12.11
C ASP A 34 5.42 6.57 -11.69
N ALA A 35 6.26 7.00 -12.63
CA ALA A 35 7.30 8.01 -12.40
C ALA A 35 6.72 9.41 -12.18
N GLY A 36 5.50 9.67 -12.65
CA GLY A 36 4.78 10.94 -12.41
C GLY A 36 4.08 11.03 -11.05
N ASP A 37 4.19 9.98 -10.23
CA ASP A 37 3.42 9.86 -9.00
C ASP A 37 3.85 10.87 -7.92
N ALA A 38 2.87 11.58 -7.38
CA ALA A 38 3.09 12.55 -6.31
C ALA A 38 3.55 11.83 -5.02
N PRO A 39 4.35 12.47 -4.15
CA PRO A 39 4.87 11.83 -2.94
C PRO A 39 3.77 11.08 -2.17
N LEU A 40 4.04 9.91 -1.58
CA LEU A 40 3.03 9.20 -0.78
C LEU A 40 2.39 10.08 0.30
N ALA A 41 3.11 11.12 0.73
CA ALA A 41 2.64 12.15 1.67
C ALA A 41 1.61 13.16 1.11
N SER A 42 1.21 13.07 -0.17
CA SER A 42 0.28 14.03 -0.80
C SER A 42 -1.15 13.50 -1.03
N GLY A 43 -1.37 12.19 -0.87
CA GLY A 43 -2.67 11.55 -1.09
C GLY A 43 -3.17 11.66 -2.55
N GLY A 44 -4.32 11.05 -2.82
CA GLY A 44 -4.96 11.00 -4.13
C GLY A 44 -4.85 9.64 -4.81
N PHE A 45 -5.34 9.59 -6.05
CA PHE A 45 -5.23 8.41 -6.89
C PHE A 45 -3.75 8.15 -7.27
N ARG A 46 -3.36 6.88 -7.26
CA ARG A 46 -2.01 6.40 -7.49
C ARG A 46 -2.01 5.40 -8.64
N PRO A 47 -1.68 5.83 -9.87
CA PRO A 47 -1.52 4.91 -10.99
C PRO A 47 -0.26 4.05 -10.78
N CYS A 48 -0.37 2.77 -11.14
CA CYS A 48 0.74 1.83 -11.09
C CYS A 48 0.58 0.78 -12.20
N THR A 49 1.68 0.17 -12.58
CA THR A 49 1.70 -0.90 -13.57
C THR A 49 1.92 -2.22 -12.86
N LEU A 50 1.00 -3.17 -13.04
CA LEU A 50 1.09 -4.52 -12.49
C LEU A 50 1.14 -5.53 -13.63
N GLN A 51 2.24 -6.28 -13.74
CA GLN A 51 2.49 -7.21 -14.86
C GLN A 51 2.39 -6.57 -16.27
N GLY A 52 2.71 -5.28 -16.39
CA GLY A 52 2.58 -4.56 -17.66
C GLY A 52 1.18 -4.04 -17.96
N GLU A 53 0.20 -4.30 -17.08
CA GLU A 53 -1.16 -3.79 -17.17
C GLU A 53 -1.34 -2.54 -16.30
N ASP A 54 -2.17 -1.61 -16.76
CA ASP A 54 -2.57 -0.44 -15.99
C ASP A 54 -3.44 -0.85 -14.78
N ALA A 55 -3.03 -0.37 -13.61
CA ALA A 55 -3.73 -0.52 -12.35
C ALA A 55 -3.64 0.78 -11.53
N GLY A 56 -4.35 0.85 -10.41
CA GLY A 56 -4.21 1.98 -9.50
C GLY A 56 -4.98 1.81 -8.20
N PHE A 57 -4.67 2.66 -7.24
CA PHE A 57 -5.40 2.68 -5.98
C PHE A 57 -5.54 4.11 -5.48
N ASP A 58 -6.61 4.36 -4.72
CA ASP A 58 -6.80 5.63 -4.04
C ASP A 58 -6.07 5.60 -2.70
N LEU A 59 -5.17 6.55 -2.49
CA LEU A 59 -4.48 6.79 -1.23
C LEU A 59 -5.10 7.99 -0.52
N ARG A 60 -5.56 7.80 0.71
CA ARG A 60 -5.98 8.89 1.60
C ARG A 60 -5.08 8.94 2.81
N ILE A 61 -4.67 10.15 3.17
CA ILE A 61 -3.85 10.39 4.35
C ILE A 61 -4.72 11.06 5.39
N GLY A 62 -4.69 10.53 6.60
CA GLY A 62 -5.23 11.19 7.77
C GLY A 62 -4.21 11.26 8.89
N GLU A 63 -4.59 11.96 9.94
CA GLU A 63 -3.84 11.98 11.20
C GLU A 63 -4.35 10.86 12.10
N ALA A 64 -3.45 10.03 12.62
CA ALA A 64 -3.80 9.05 13.63
C ALA A 64 -3.69 9.70 15.01
N ALA A 65 -4.67 9.45 15.88
CA ALA A 65 -4.60 9.89 17.26
C ALA A 65 -3.34 9.29 17.92
N ASP A 66 -2.52 10.18 18.47
CA ASP A 66 -1.18 9.95 19.00
C ASP A 66 -1.03 8.59 19.70
N THR A 67 -0.30 7.66 19.09
CA THR A 67 -0.01 6.34 19.67
C THR A 67 1.12 6.38 20.70
N GLY A 68 1.37 7.55 21.32
CA GLY A 68 2.26 7.68 22.47
C GLY A 68 3.72 7.92 22.11
N GLY A 69 4.00 8.86 21.20
CA GLY A 69 5.38 9.31 21.01
C GLY A 69 5.77 9.88 19.64
N GLY A 70 4.82 10.25 18.78
CA GLY A 70 5.16 10.91 17.51
C GLY A 70 4.00 10.94 16.54
N HIS A 71 4.06 11.87 15.58
CA HIS A 71 3.06 12.11 14.55
C HIS A 71 2.80 10.84 13.72
N ALA A 72 1.86 10.02 14.17
CA ALA A 72 1.39 8.85 13.45
C ALA A 72 0.44 9.33 12.34
N VAL A 73 0.67 8.83 11.13
CA VAL A 73 -0.21 9.02 9.99
C VAL A 73 -0.97 7.72 9.73
N LEU A 74 -2.20 7.86 9.24
CA LEU A 74 -2.96 6.76 8.67
C LEU A 74 -3.00 6.93 7.16
N LEU A 75 -2.54 5.90 6.45
CA LEU A 75 -2.57 5.80 5.00
C LEU A 75 -3.65 4.79 4.63
N THR A 76 -4.80 5.26 4.15
CA THR A 76 -5.91 4.42 3.71
C THR A 76 -5.84 4.20 2.20
N PHE A 77 -5.62 2.96 1.81
CA PHE A 77 -5.63 2.46 0.44
C PHE A 77 -7.02 1.94 0.11
N ARG A 78 -7.59 2.36 -1.01
CA ARG A 78 -8.91 1.94 -1.49
C ARG A 78 -8.85 1.54 -2.96
N TRP A 79 -9.63 0.53 -3.33
CA TRP A 79 -9.79 0.08 -4.72
C TRP A 79 -11.27 -0.14 -5.08
N SER A 80 -11.57 -0.16 -6.38
CA SER A 80 -12.92 -0.26 -6.93
C SER A 80 -13.45 -1.70 -6.94
N GLY A 81 -12.55 -2.68 -6.89
CA GLY A 81 -12.87 -4.12 -6.93
C GLY A 81 -12.26 -4.88 -8.09
N ASP A 82 -11.47 -4.21 -8.91
CA ASP A 82 -10.57 -4.87 -9.85
C ASP A 82 -9.50 -5.64 -9.05
N PRO A 83 -9.29 -6.94 -9.34
CA PRO A 83 -8.28 -7.74 -8.66
C PRO A 83 -6.85 -7.21 -8.87
N ARG A 84 -6.57 -6.49 -9.96
CA ARG A 84 -5.27 -5.83 -10.18
C ARG A 84 -5.03 -4.70 -9.19
N GLU A 85 -6.05 -3.88 -8.95
CA GLU A 85 -5.99 -2.80 -7.96
C GLU A 85 -5.85 -3.36 -6.54
N GLU A 86 -6.53 -4.47 -6.24
CA GLU A 86 -6.41 -5.17 -4.96
C GLU A 86 -5.00 -5.74 -4.73
N ALA A 87 -4.45 -6.40 -5.75
CA ALA A 87 -3.08 -6.92 -5.72
C ALA A 87 -2.08 -5.76 -5.53
N ALA A 88 -2.26 -4.67 -6.26
CA ALA A 88 -1.38 -3.51 -6.17
C ALA A 88 -1.39 -2.87 -4.78
N ALA A 89 -2.58 -2.60 -4.23
CA ALA A 89 -2.72 -2.06 -2.88
C ALA A 89 -2.12 -3.00 -1.82
N SER A 90 -2.28 -4.32 -2.00
CA SER A 90 -1.76 -5.34 -1.08
C SER A 90 -0.23 -5.40 -1.10
N ILE A 91 0.39 -5.37 -2.29
CA ILE A 91 1.86 -5.35 -2.46
C ILE A 91 2.44 -4.08 -1.83
N VAL A 92 1.83 -2.92 -2.10
CA VAL A 92 2.29 -1.64 -1.52
C VAL A 92 2.19 -1.65 0.01
N CYS A 93 1.10 -2.17 0.57
CA CYS A 93 0.97 -2.32 2.01
C CYS A 93 2.00 -3.30 2.60
N ALA A 94 2.30 -4.40 1.91
CA ALA A 94 3.34 -5.34 2.32
C ALA A 94 4.73 -4.67 2.31
N ALA A 95 5.03 -3.86 1.30
CA ALA A 95 6.27 -3.09 1.22
C ALA A 95 6.37 -2.06 2.36
N LEU A 96 5.26 -1.38 2.70
CA LEU A 96 5.22 -0.43 3.83
C LEU A 96 5.51 -1.10 5.18
N ALA A 97 5.17 -2.39 5.34
CA ALA A 97 5.49 -3.13 6.56
C ALA A 97 7.01 -3.22 6.82
N ALA A 98 7.86 -3.10 5.79
CA ALA A 98 9.32 -3.01 5.96
C ALA A 98 9.79 -1.68 6.57
N PHE A 99 8.92 -0.66 6.61
CA PHE A 99 9.16 0.66 7.20
C PHE A 99 8.44 0.83 8.55
N ASP A 100 8.27 -0.28 9.29
CA ASP A 100 7.54 -0.34 10.57
C ASP A 100 6.06 0.07 10.49
N ALA A 101 5.45 -0.03 9.30
CA ALA A 101 4.01 0.24 9.16
C ALA A 101 3.16 -0.94 9.65
N ARG A 102 2.16 -0.65 10.48
CA ARG A 102 1.13 -1.61 10.88
C ARG A 102 -0.04 -1.57 9.91
N ILE A 103 -0.32 -2.68 9.23
CA ILE A 103 -1.42 -2.76 8.25
C ILE A 103 -2.68 -3.35 8.89
N GLN A 104 -3.84 -2.75 8.63
CA GLN A 104 -5.15 -3.22 9.06
C GLN A 104 -6.15 -3.30 7.90
N ALA A 105 -7.00 -4.33 7.93
CA ALA A 105 -8.19 -4.46 7.10
C ALA A 105 -9.41 -4.45 8.02
N GLY A 106 -10.07 -3.30 8.16
CA GLY A 106 -11.05 -3.10 9.24
C GLY A 106 -10.35 -3.22 10.61
N ASP A 107 -10.89 -4.05 11.49
CA ASP A 107 -10.32 -4.26 12.84
C ASP A 107 -9.22 -5.34 12.89
N THR A 108 -8.95 -6.00 11.75
CA THR A 108 -7.99 -7.11 11.68
C THR A 108 -6.64 -6.62 11.21
N THR A 109 -5.60 -6.82 12.03
CA THR A 109 -4.21 -6.57 11.61
C THR A 109 -3.77 -7.62 10.59
N ARG A 110 -3.10 -7.19 9.53
CA ARG A 110 -2.57 -8.05 8.45
C ARG A 110 -1.06 -8.06 8.49
N SER A 111 -0.45 -9.25 8.44
CA SER A 111 0.98 -9.41 8.22
C SER A 111 1.33 -9.17 6.74
N ALA A 112 2.58 -8.81 6.47
CA ALA A 112 3.10 -8.69 5.10
C ALA A 112 2.87 -9.98 4.30
N GLU A 113 3.10 -11.14 4.92
CA GLU A 113 2.86 -12.46 4.31
C GLU A 113 1.41 -12.67 3.89
N ALA A 114 0.45 -12.29 4.73
CA ALA A 114 -0.97 -12.41 4.43
C ALA A 114 -1.41 -11.46 3.29
N LEU A 115 -0.78 -10.28 3.19
CA LEU A 115 -1.01 -9.33 2.11
C LEU A 115 -0.44 -9.85 0.79
N LEU A 116 0.77 -10.42 0.81
CA LEU A 116 1.38 -11.05 -0.37
C LEU A 116 0.57 -12.25 -0.86
N ALA A 117 0.11 -13.12 0.05
CA ALA A 117 -0.76 -14.23 -0.31
C ALA A 117 -2.07 -13.75 -0.95
N THR A 118 -2.60 -12.61 -0.50
CA THR A 118 -3.79 -11.99 -1.11
C THR A 118 -3.47 -11.47 -2.51
N ALA A 119 -2.35 -10.77 -2.67
CA ALA A 119 -1.90 -10.27 -3.96
C ALA A 119 -1.71 -11.42 -4.96
N ASP A 120 -1.04 -12.50 -4.56
CA ASP A 120 -0.80 -13.67 -5.41
C ASP A 120 -2.11 -14.36 -5.83
N ALA A 121 -3.09 -14.46 -4.91
CA ALA A 121 -4.41 -14.99 -5.24
C ALA A 121 -5.15 -14.10 -6.25
N CYS A 122 -5.04 -12.78 -6.13
CA CYS A 122 -5.58 -11.84 -7.11
C CYS A 122 -4.89 -11.99 -8.46
N LEU A 123 -3.55 -12.03 -8.49
CA LEU A 123 -2.74 -12.24 -9.70
C LEU A 123 -3.07 -13.55 -10.43
N ALA A 124 -3.48 -14.59 -9.71
CA ALA A 124 -3.89 -15.86 -10.29
C ALA A 124 -5.34 -15.86 -10.82
N SER A 125 -6.12 -14.81 -10.56
CA SER A 125 -7.56 -14.74 -10.83
C SER A 125 -7.94 -13.89 -12.04
N PHE A 126 -6.97 -13.27 -12.73
CA PHE A 126 -7.19 -12.49 -13.95
C PHE A 126 -6.16 -12.87 -15.03
#